data_AF-A0A1V5MHX5-F1
#
_entry.id   AF-A0A1V5MHX5-F1
#
_cell.length_a   1.000
_cell.length_b   1.000
_cell.length_c   1.000
_cell.angle_alpha   90.00
_cell.angle_beta   90.00
_cell.angle_gamma   90.00
#
_symmetry.space_group_name_H-M   'P 1'
#
loop_
_entity.id
_entity.type
_entity.pdbx_description
1 polymer ?
#
loop_
_entity_poly.entity_id
_entity_poly.type
_entity_poly.pdbx_seq_one_letter_code
_entity_poly.pdbx_strand_id
1 'polypeptide(L)' 'MVEITGYDEAEERFLRERQLYFEKTARRLLVFSGRSEESFAEITGRFCRGGCTLRMANLEDVFLKLTGRELKE' A
#
# COMPACT_ATOMS: atom_id res chain seq x y z
N MET A 1 -3.21 6.72 -2.51
CA MET A 1 -2.34 5.70 -1.91
C MET A 1 -2.97 5.22 -0.61
N VAL A 2 -2.80 3.95 -0.27
CA VAL A 2 -3.28 3.40 1.00
C VAL A 2 -2.08 2.94 1.82
N GLU A 3 -1.95 3.47 3.02
CA GLU A 3 -0.97 3.03 4.01
C GLU A 3 -1.67 2.14 5.03
N ILE A 4 -1.17 0.93 5.25
CA ILE A 4 -1.74 -0.05 6.17
C ILE A 4 -0.75 -0.29 7.30
N THR A 5 -1.20 -0.10 8.53
CA THR A 5 -0.43 -0.36 9.75
C THR A 5 -1.06 -1.50 10.53
N GLY A 6 -0.27 -2.30 11.25
CA GLY A 6 -0.81 -3.41 12.04
C GLY A 6 -1.45 -4.52 11.18
N TYR A 7 -0.91 -4.74 9.98
CA TYR A 7 -1.30 -5.83 9.10
C TYR A 7 -0.75 -7.18 9.62
N ASP A 8 -1.45 -8.27 9.33
CA ASP A 8 -0.98 -9.63 9.57
C ASP A 8 -0.63 -10.37 8.26
N GLU A 9 -0.26 -11.64 8.38
CA GLU A 9 0.15 -12.46 7.25
C GLU A 9 -0.98 -12.68 6.24
N ALA A 10 -2.24 -12.64 6.66
CA ALA A 10 -3.38 -12.77 5.78
C ALA A 10 -3.56 -11.53 4.89
N GLU A 11 -3.34 -10.33 5.42
CA GLU A 11 -3.35 -9.07 4.67
C GLU A 11 -2.24 -9.05 3.61
N GLU A 12 -1.02 -9.43 3.99
CA GLU A 12 0.10 -9.47 3.06
C GLU A 12 -0.17 -10.49 1.94
N ARG A 13 -0.64 -11.70 2.29
CA ARG A 13 -0.97 -12.74 1.31
C ARG A 13 -2.04 -12.26 0.34
N PHE A 14 -3.09 -11.60 0.81
CA PHE A 14 -4.15 -11.06 -0.04
C PHE A 14 -3.59 -10.08 -1.09
N LEU A 15 -2.72 -9.15 -0.68
CA LEU A 15 -2.13 -8.18 -1.62
C LEU A 15 -1.28 -8.87 -2.70
N ARG A 16 -0.54 -9.92 -2.33
CA ARG A 16 0.24 -10.74 -3.27
C ARG A 16 -0.65 -11.51 -4.23
N GLU A 17 -1.70 -12.17 -3.74
CA GLU A 17 -2.64 -12.95 -4.56
C GLU A 17 -3.37 -12.08 -5.58
N ARG A 18 -3.72 -10.84 -5.21
CA ARG A 18 -4.36 -9.88 -6.11
C ARG A 18 -3.40 -9.16 -7.04
N GLN A 19 -2.10 -9.51 -7.00
CA GLN A 19 -1.05 -8.87 -7.81
C GLN A 19 -1.07 -7.34 -7.69
N LEU A 20 -1.45 -6.83 -6.52
CA LEU A 20 -1.46 -5.40 -6.24
C LEU A 20 -0.02 -4.94 -6.08
N TYR A 21 0.28 -3.74 -6.59
CA TYR A 21 1.58 -3.15 -6.37
C TYR A 21 1.62 -2.57 -4.95
N PHE A 22 2.44 -3.15 -4.08
CA PHE A 22 2.65 -2.67 -2.73
C PHE A 22 4.12 -2.79 -2.33
N GLU A 23 4.56 -1.88 -1.47
CA GLU A 23 5.89 -1.90 -0.87
C GLU A 23 5.77 -2.18 0.63
N LYS A 24 6.65 -3.04 1.14
CA LYS A 24 6.70 -3.39 2.56
C LYS A 24 7.83 -2.64 3.24
N THR A 25 7.49 -1.81 4.22
CA THR A 25 8.45 -1.17 5.13
C THR A 25 8.42 -1.90 6.48
N ALA A 26 9.38 -1.60 7.37
CA ALA A 26 9.51 -2.21 8.69
C ALA A 26 8.24 -2.16 9.58
N ARG A 27 7.31 -1.22 9.34
CA ARG A 27 6.12 -1.01 10.19
C ARG A 27 4.80 -0.90 9.42
N ARG A 28 4.82 -0.90 8.09
CA ARG A 28 3.65 -0.57 7.28
C ARG A 28 3.73 -1.17 5.87
N LEU A 29 2.58 -1.35 5.26
CA LEU A 29 2.44 -1.64 3.84
C LEU A 29 1.98 -0.39 3.11
N LEU A 30 2.66 -0.08 2.01
CA LEU A 30 2.38 1.04 1.15
C LEU A 30 1.76 0.52 -0.14
N VAL A 31 0.43 0.61 -0.26
CA VAL A 31 -0.30 0.08 -1.41
C VAL A 31 -0.54 1.18 -2.44
N PHE A 32 -0.05 0.93 -3.66
CA PHE A 32 -0.16 1.85 -4.77
C PHE A 32 -1.32 1.41 -5.66
N SER A 33 -2.52 1.90 -5.35
CA SER A 33 -3.67 1.76 -6.24
C SER A 33 -3.37 2.47 -7.56
N GLY A 34 -3.35 1.71 -8.67
CA GLY A 34 -3.33 2.26 -10.02
C GLY A 34 -4.64 2.95 -10.40
N ARG A 35 -4.89 3.14 -11.70
CA ARG A 35 -6.07 3.84 -12.23
C ARG A 35 -7.41 3.14 -11.98
N SER A 36 -7.43 1.89 -11.50
CA SER A 36 -8.69 1.15 -11.32
C SER A 36 -9.31 1.43 -9.95
N GLU A 37 -10.40 2.19 -9.94
CA GLU A 37 -11.18 2.55 -8.73
C GLU A 37 -11.69 1.31 -7.98
N GLU A 38 -11.95 0.21 -8.70
CA GLU A 38 -12.41 -1.08 -8.14
C GLU A 38 -11.41 -1.66 -7.13
N SER A 39 -10.11 -1.59 -7.43
CA SER A 39 -9.08 -2.07 -6.51
C SER A 39 -8.98 -1.19 -5.27
N PHE A 40 -9.23 0.13 -5.39
CA PHE A 40 -9.14 1.05 -4.26
C PHE A 40 -10.28 0.85 -3.25
N ALA A 41 -11.51 0.69 -3.71
CA ALA A 41 -12.66 0.46 -2.83
C ALA A 41 -12.54 -0.85 -2.05
N GLU A 42 -12.03 -1.91 -2.68
CA GLU A 42 -11.83 -3.21 -2.03
C GLU A 42 -10.73 -3.15 -0.96
N ILE A 43 -9.59 -2.53 -1.28
CA ILE A 43 -8.48 -2.34 -0.33
C ILE A 43 -9.00 -1.52 0.86
N THR A 44 -9.62 -0.37 0.62
CA THR A 44 -10.07 0.48 1.72
C THR A 44 -11.16 -0.18 2.56
N GLY A 45 -12.11 -0.87 1.95
CA GLY A 45 -13.15 -1.62 2.67
C GLY A 45 -12.62 -2.74 3.57
N ARG A 46 -11.53 -3.39 3.17
CA ARG A 46 -10.91 -4.49 3.92
C ARG A 46 -9.95 -3.99 5.01
N PHE A 47 -9.00 -3.13 4.65
CA PHE A 47 -7.87 -2.78 5.52
C PHE A 47 -8.16 -1.57 6.43
N CYS A 48 -9.01 -0.63 6.01
CA CYS A 48 -9.27 0.57 6.80
C CYS A 48 -10.16 0.34 8.03
N ARG A 49 -10.69 -0.88 8.20
CA ARG A 49 -11.38 -1.27 9.43
C ARG A 49 -10.41 -1.52 10.59
N GLY A 50 -9.14 -1.84 10.32
CA GLY A 50 -8.12 -2.18 11.33
C GLY A 50 -7.02 -1.12 11.52
N GLY A 51 -7.06 -0.02 10.77
CA GLY A 51 -6.03 1.03 10.80
C GLY A 51 -5.34 1.19 9.45
N CYS A 52 -5.95 2.01 8.59
CA CYS A 52 -5.29 2.48 7.37
C CYS A 52 -5.28 4.01 7.35
N THR A 53 -4.36 4.58 6.58
CA THR A 53 -4.34 6.00 6.24
C THR A 53 -4.45 6.16 4.72
N LEU A 54 -5.42 6.95 4.28
CA LEU A 54 -5.55 7.35 2.88
C LEU A 54 -4.81 8.68 2.68
N ARG A 55 -3.82 8.68 1.80
CA ARG A 55 -3.08 9.90 1.45
C ARG A 55 -2.75 9.97 -0.03
N MET A 56 -2.48 11.19 -0.49
CA MET A 56 -1.87 11.38 -1.81
C MET A 56 -0.45 10.81 -1.78
N ALA A 57 -0.03 10.20 -2.89
CA ALA A 57 1.35 9.78 -3.06
C ALA A 57 2.23 11.03 -3.24
N ASN A 58 3.37 11.07 -2.55
CA ASN A 58 4.37 12.13 -2.68
C ASN A 58 5.55 11.67 -3.57
N LEU A 59 6.58 12.49 -3.69
CA LEU A 59 7.77 12.15 -4.49
C LEU A 59 8.51 10.92 -3.96
N GLU A 60 8.60 10.76 -2.64
CA GLU A 60 9.25 9.60 -2.01
C GLU A 60 8.50 8.31 -2.35
N ASP A 61 7.17 8.34 -2.31
CA ASP A 61 6.34 7.19 -2.67
C ASP A 61 6.53 6.80 -4.15
N VAL A 62 6.61 7.79 -5.04
CA VAL A 62 6.88 7.57 -6.46
C VAL A 62 8.29 7.03 -6.67
N PHE A 63 9.28 7.57 -5.99
CA PHE A 63 10.67 7.11 -6.04
C PHE A 63 10.79 5.66 -5.55
N LEU A 64 10.15 5.35 -4.41
CA LEU A 64 10.09 4.01 -3.85
C LEU A 64 9.44 3.04 -4.83
N LYS A 65 8.30 3.41 -5.42
CA LYS A 65 7.63 2.61 -6.45
C LYS A 65 8.50 2.36 -7.70
N LEU A 66 9.32 3.32 -8.10
CA LEU A 66 10.14 3.17 -9.31
C LEU A 66 11.45 2.40 -9.05
N THR A 67 12.00 2.51 -7.84
CA THR A 67 13.35 2.02 -7.53
C THR A 67 13.39 0.84 -6.54
N GLY A 68 12.29 0.59 -5.83
CA GLY A 68 12.23 -0.33 -4.70
C GLY A 68 13.09 0.09 -3.51
N ARG A 69 13.46 1.38 -3.42
CA ARG A 69 14.32 1.94 -2.36
C ARG A 69 13.77 3.24 -1.81
N GLU A 70 13.99 3.49 -0.53
CA GLU A 70 13.66 4.78 0.08
C GLU A 70 14.54 5.89 -0.51
N LEU A 71 13.96 7.08 -0.66
CA LEU A 71 14.71 8.26 -1.06
C LEU A 71 15.63 8.66 0.11
N LYS A 72 16.94 8.77 -0.13
CA LYS A 72 17.90 9.32 0.83
C LYS A 72 18.26 10.74 0.41
N GLU A 73 18.20 11.67 1.36
CA GLU A 73 18.78 13.01 1.23
C GLU A 73 20.31 12.98 1.30
#